data_AF-X0XYX8-F1
#
_entry.id   AF-X0XYX8-F1
#
_cell.length_a   1.000
_cell.length_b   1.000
_cell.length_c   1.000
_cell.angle_alpha   90.00
_cell.angle_beta   90.00
_cell.angle_gamma   90.00
#
_symmetry.space_group_name_H-M   'P 1'
#
loop_
_entity.id
_entity.type
_entity.pdbx_description
1 polymer ?
#
loop_
_entity_poly.entity_id
_entity_poly.type
_entity_poly.pdbx_seq_one_letter_code
_entity_poly.pdbx_strand_id
1 'polypeptide(L)'
;AALLHDLGHPPFSHAADELFPEEPGTGKKRQHEDYTQVLIAQSEIREIIDTNFAPLEISAETVVNLFRDPAQLGKVGILLQDIVAGELDADRMDYLARDSLLAGVTYGRYDLERLLDTVTAIEDKEGVHLAVEDGGFYALEAFLLARYYMFLQVYLHEDRRFYDVALSRVLKELLRIEGGTYPQPTDWQKFLRLDD
;
A
#
# COMPACT_ATOMS: atom_id res chain seq x y z
N ALA A 1 -2.38 11.29 0.64
CA ALA A 1 -1.48 10.12 0.69
C ALA A 1 -2.27 8.83 0.84
N ALA A 2 -2.85 8.52 2.02
CA ALA A 2 -3.61 7.28 2.24
C ALA A 2 -4.68 6.97 1.19
N LEU A 3 -5.52 7.94 0.82
CA LEU A 3 -6.54 7.75 -0.23
C LEU A 3 -5.96 7.31 -1.60
N LEU A 4 -4.69 7.62 -1.86
CA LEU A 4 -4.03 7.41 -3.14
C LEU A 4 -3.07 6.22 -3.12
N HIS A 5 -2.88 5.55 -1.98
CA HIS A 5 -1.80 4.56 -1.82
C HIS A 5 -1.95 3.35 -2.77
N ASP A 6 -3.20 2.94 -3.02
CA ASP A 6 -3.56 1.80 -3.86
C ASP A 6 -3.76 2.10 -5.36
N LEU A 7 -3.54 3.33 -5.82
CA LEU A 7 -3.82 3.71 -7.21
C LEU A 7 -3.09 2.85 -8.25
N GLY A 8 -1.91 2.35 -7.88
CA GLY A 8 -1.04 1.56 -8.74
C GLY A 8 -1.27 0.05 -8.69
N HIS A 9 -2.29 -0.44 -7.99
CA HIS A 9 -2.59 -1.87 -7.97
C HIS A 9 -3.06 -2.37 -9.34
N PRO A 10 -2.59 -3.55 -9.78
CA PRO A 10 -3.05 -4.16 -11.02
C PRO A 10 -4.39 -4.89 -10.79
N PRO A 11 -5.05 -5.34 -11.87
CA PRO A 11 -6.14 -6.32 -11.80
C PRO A 11 -5.81 -7.48 -10.86
N PHE A 12 -6.77 -7.86 -10.01
CA PHE A 12 -6.66 -8.89 -8.98
C PHE A 12 -5.55 -8.66 -7.93
N SER A 13 -5.11 -7.41 -7.76
CA SER A 13 -4.16 -6.97 -6.75
C SER A 13 -2.89 -7.85 -6.72
N HIS A 14 -2.53 -8.40 -5.56
CA HIS A 14 -1.30 -9.17 -5.38
C HIS A 14 -1.22 -10.48 -6.20
N ALA A 15 -2.32 -10.97 -6.77
CA ALA A 15 -2.28 -12.17 -7.61
C ALA A 15 -1.45 -11.96 -8.89
N ALA A 16 -1.34 -10.70 -9.33
CA ALA A 16 -0.66 -10.33 -10.57
C ALA A 16 0.69 -9.63 -10.37
N ASP A 17 1.18 -9.51 -9.12
CA ASP A 17 2.44 -8.83 -8.82
C ASP A 17 3.64 -9.42 -9.59
N GLU A 18 3.61 -10.72 -9.89
CA GLU A 18 4.68 -11.36 -10.69
C GLU A 18 4.75 -10.86 -12.13
N LEU A 19 3.69 -10.21 -12.63
CA LEU A 19 3.58 -9.71 -13.99
C LEU A 19 3.96 -8.23 -14.11
N PHE A 20 4.35 -7.58 -13.01
CA PHE A 20 4.97 -6.27 -13.12
C PHE A 20 6.26 -6.34 -13.95
N PRO A 21 6.49 -5.35 -14.82
CA PRO A 21 7.67 -5.32 -15.66
C PRO A 21 8.91 -5.02 -14.81
N GLU A 22 10.07 -5.38 -15.36
CA GLU A 22 11.34 -4.99 -14.76
C GLU A 22 11.62 -3.51 -15.01
N GLU A 23 12.27 -2.88 -14.04
CA GLU A 23 12.87 -1.57 -14.20
C GLU A 23 14.04 -1.65 -15.19
N PRO A 24 14.03 -0.81 -16.25
CA PRO A 24 15.09 -0.81 -17.25
C PRO A 24 16.47 -0.57 -16.63
N GLY A 25 17.39 -1.51 -16.85
CA GLY A 25 18.79 -1.39 -16.45
C GLY A 25 19.12 -1.83 -15.01
N THR A 26 18.13 -2.11 -14.16
CA THR A 26 18.37 -2.64 -12.80
C THR A 26 18.01 -4.11 -12.66
N GLY A 27 17.10 -4.62 -13.49
CA GLY A 27 16.59 -6.00 -13.41
C GLY A 27 15.70 -6.25 -12.19
N LYS A 28 15.34 -5.20 -11.44
CA LYS A 28 14.38 -5.30 -10.34
C LYS A 28 12.96 -5.22 -10.90
N LYS A 29 12.04 -6.05 -10.43
CA LYS A 29 10.61 -5.89 -10.75
C LYS A 29 10.07 -4.62 -10.12
N ARG A 30 9.21 -3.93 -10.88
CA ARG A 30 8.36 -2.86 -10.36
C ARG A 30 7.35 -3.42 -9.35
N GLN A 31 6.83 -2.53 -8.52
CA GLN A 31 5.75 -2.82 -7.57
C GLN A 31 4.61 -1.82 -7.77
N HIS A 32 3.46 -2.06 -7.16
CA HIS A 32 2.29 -1.20 -7.31
C HIS A 32 2.58 0.24 -6.83
N GLU A 33 3.46 0.42 -5.85
CA GLU A 33 3.88 1.73 -5.34
C GLU A 33 4.60 2.56 -6.41
N ASP A 34 5.35 1.95 -7.34
CA ASP A 34 5.96 2.65 -8.47
C ASP A 34 4.89 3.28 -9.38
N TYR A 35 3.79 2.54 -9.62
CA TYR A 35 2.67 3.00 -10.42
C TYR A 35 1.89 4.10 -9.71
N THR A 36 1.62 3.93 -8.42
CA THR A 36 0.99 4.97 -7.58
C THR A 36 1.75 6.28 -7.67
N GLN A 37 3.08 6.25 -7.53
CA GLN A 37 3.92 7.45 -7.62
C GLN A 37 3.83 8.12 -8.99
N VAL A 38 3.87 7.34 -10.08
CA VAL A 38 3.75 7.90 -11.44
C VAL A 38 2.37 8.49 -11.70
N LEU A 39 1.31 7.82 -11.27
CA LEU A 39 -0.06 8.33 -11.39
C LEU A 39 -0.21 9.67 -10.65
N ILE A 40 0.29 9.78 -9.42
CA ILE A 40 0.26 11.03 -8.66
C ILE A 40 1.07 12.13 -9.36
N ALA A 41 2.22 11.79 -9.94
CA ALA A 41 3.14 12.76 -10.55
C ALA A 41 2.78 13.20 -11.98
N GLN A 42 2.04 12.38 -12.74
CA GLN A 42 1.86 12.56 -14.19
C GLN A 42 0.41 12.58 -14.68
N SER A 43 -0.56 12.10 -13.89
CA SER A 43 -1.99 12.17 -14.25
C SER A 43 -2.61 13.51 -13.84
N GLU A 44 -3.91 13.67 -14.09
CA GLU A 44 -4.73 14.79 -13.62
C GLU A 44 -4.70 14.98 -12.09
N ILE A 45 -4.36 13.92 -11.33
CA ILE A 45 -4.22 13.97 -9.88
C ILE A 45 -3.20 15.04 -9.47
N ARG A 46 -2.14 15.21 -10.24
CA ARG A 46 -1.12 16.23 -9.96
C ARG A 46 -1.73 17.62 -9.89
N GLU A 47 -2.45 18.01 -10.94
CA GLU A 47 -3.05 19.34 -11.04
C GLU A 47 -4.10 19.55 -9.94
N ILE A 48 -4.87 18.50 -9.62
CA ILE A 48 -5.85 18.53 -8.53
C ILE A 48 -5.14 18.79 -7.19
N ILE A 49 -4.05 18.09 -6.89
CA ILE A 49 -3.30 18.29 -5.64
C ILE A 49 -2.66 19.68 -5.63
N ASP A 50 -1.89 20.01 -6.66
CA ASP A 50 -1.13 21.26 -6.76
C ASP A 50 -2.04 22.50 -6.72
N THR A 51 -3.31 22.39 -7.14
CA THR A 51 -4.28 23.50 -7.07
C THR A 51 -4.99 23.57 -5.72
N ASN A 52 -5.56 22.45 -5.24
CA ASN A 52 -6.44 22.47 -4.07
C ASN A 52 -5.67 22.52 -2.75
N PHE A 53 -4.43 22.04 -2.73
CA PHE A 53 -3.61 21.95 -1.52
C PHE A 53 -2.44 22.95 -1.49
N ALA A 54 -2.30 23.81 -2.50
CA ALA A 54 -1.34 24.91 -2.50
C ALA A 54 -1.39 25.80 -1.25
N PRO A 55 -2.57 26.16 -0.68
CA PRO A 55 -2.62 26.96 0.55
C PRO A 55 -2.01 26.29 1.78
N LEU A 56 -1.82 24.97 1.74
CA LEU A 56 -1.19 24.17 2.79
C LEU A 56 0.29 23.85 2.46
N GLU A 57 0.82 24.41 1.37
CA GLU A 57 2.18 24.12 0.88
C GLU A 57 2.41 22.64 0.56
N ILE A 58 1.33 21.91 0.23
CA ILE A 58 1.37 20.51 -0.18
C ILE A 58 1.23 20.45 -1.70
N SER A 59 2.20 19.81 -2.34
CA SER A 59 2.21 19.53 -3.78
C SER A 59 2.10 18.02 -4.03
N ALA A 60 1.85 17.63 -5.28
CA ALA A 60 1.92 16.23 -5.70
C ALA A 60 3.30 15.62 -5.41
N GLU A 61 4.37 16.41 -5.58
CA GLU A 61 5.74 16.00 -5.26
C GLU A 61 5.90 15.73 -3.75
N THR A 62 5.29 16.55 -2.90
CA THR A 62 5.26 16.33 -1.44
C THR A 62 4.65 14.97 -1.11
N VAL A 63 3.55 14.60 -1.78
CA VAL A 63 2.86 13.33 -1.58
C VAL A 63 3.69 12.16 -2.09
N VAL A 64 4.33 12.28 -3.26
CA VAL A 64 5.24 11.26 -3.80
C VAL A 64 6.44 11.05 -2.87
N ASN A 65 7.04 12.13 -2.37
CA ASN A 65 8.18 12.05 -1.46
C ASN A 65 7.83 11.38 -0.14
N LEU A 66 6.57 11.44 0.31
CA LEU A 66 6.16 10.69 1.50
C LEU A 66 6.34 9.18 1.33
N PHE A 67 6.09 8.64 0.13
CA PHE A 67 6.29 7.22 -0.17
C PHE A 67 7.76 6.89 -0.47
N ARG A 68 8.48 7.81 -1.09
CA ARG A 68 9.81 7.56 -1.66
C ARG A 68 10.96 7.90 -0.73
N ASP A 69 10.92 9.08 -0.12
CA ASP A 69 11.97 9.64 0.71
C ASP A 69 11.37 10.61 1.73
N PRO A 70 10.67 10.09 2.76
CA PRO A 70 9.96 10.91 3.75
C PRO A 70 10.90 11.82 4.54
N ALA A 71 12.19 11.50 4.63
CA ALA A 71 13.17 12.32 5.32
C ALA A 71 13.32 13.72 4.68
N GLN A 72 13.04 13.86 3.38
CA GLN A 72 13.00 15.18 2.71
C GLN A 72 11.89 16.09 3.22
N LEU A 73 10.85 15.52 3.83
CA LEU A 73 9.76 16.27 4.46
C LEU A 73 10.08 16.66 5.92
N GLY A 74 11.35 16.47 6.34
CA GLY A 74 11.82 16.71 7.70
C GLY A 74 11.48 15.57 8.66
N LYS A 75 11.74 15.79 9.95
CA LYS A 75 11.59 14.75 10.98
C LYS A 75 10.18 14.17 11.09
N VAL A 76 9.16 14.98 10.76
CA VAL A 76 7.74 14.58 10.79
C VAL A 76 7.35 13.76 9.56
N GLY A 77 8.13 13.82 8.49
CA GLY A 77 7.88 13.03 7.28
C GLY A 77 7.86 11.52 7.55
N ILE A 78 8.75 11.05 8.42
CA ILE A 78 8.82 9.63 8.81
C ILE A 78 7.56 9.22 9.58
N LEU A 79 7.14 10.01 10.57
CA LEU A 79 5.87 9.79 11.27
C LEU A 79 4.68 9.73 10.31
N LEU A 80 4.63 10.62 9.31
CA LEU A 80 3.56 10.62 8.31
C LEU A 80 3.63 9.39 7.40
N GLN A 81 4.83 8.89 7.09
CA GLN A 81 5.00 7.64 6.35
C GLN A 81 4.53 6.46 7.21
N ASP A 82 4.91 6.40 8.48
CA ASP A 82 4.49 5.33 9.39
C ASP A 82 2.96 5.22 9.50
N ILE A 83 2.25 6.35 9.45
CA ILE A 83 0.78 6.39 9.48
C ILE A 83 0.15 5.82 8.20
N VAL A 84 0.82 5.94 7.06
CA VAL A 84 0.25 5.60 5.74
C VAL A 84 0.77 4.28 5.17
N ALA A 85 2.03 3.94 5.44
CA ALA A 85 2.77 2.84 4.83
C ALA A 85 3.78 2.17 5.81
N GLY A 86 3.54 2.27 7.13
CA GLY A 86 4.32 1.63 8.18
C GLY A 86 3.70 0.33 8.72
N GLU A 87 4.31 -0.29 9.73
CA GLU A 87 3.79 -1.58 10.27
C GLU A 87 2.49 -1.43 11.09
N LEU A 88 2.20 -0.22 11.57
CA LEU A 88 0.98 0.17 12.29
C LEU A 88 0.21 1.24 11.52
N ASP A 89 0.23 1.16 10.19
CA ASP A 89 -0.44 2.13 9.33
C ASP A 89 -1.96 1.94 9.28
N ALA A 90 -2.62 2.99 8.79
CA ALA A 90 -4.06 3.02 8.58
C ALA A 90 -4.52 2.00 7.52
N ASP A 91 -3.66 1.64 6.55
CA ASP A 91 -3.97 0.62 5.55
C ASP A 91 -4.20 -0.75 6.19
N ARG A 92 -3.23 -1.25 6.96
CA ARG A 92 -3.37 -2.53 7.68
C ARG A 92 -4.54 -2.52 8.65
N MET A 93 -4.78 -1.39 9.30
CA MET A 93 -5.92 -1.29 10.21
C MET A 93 -7.26 -1.42 9.49
N ASP A 94 -7.39 -0.84 8.30
CA ASP A 94 -8.61 -0.92 7.51
C ASP A 94 -8.80 -2.32 6.89
N TYR A 95 -7.80 -2.83 6.16
CA TYR A 95 -7.99 -4.07 5.42
C TYR A 95 -8.23 -5.26 6.35
N LEU A 96 -7.59 -5.32 7.53
CA LEU A 96 -7.81 -6.42 8.47
C LEU A 96 -9.26 -6.47 8.94
N ALA A 97 -9.82 -5.32 9.30
CA ALA A 97 -11.21 -5.22 9.74
C ALA A 97 -12.19 -5.50 8.59
N ARG A 98 -11.92 -4.90 7.41
CA ARG A 98 -12.73 -5.03 6.19
C ARG A 98 -12.75 -6.47 5.69
N ASP A 99 -11.59 -7.09 5.52
CA ASP A 99 -11.47 -8.44 4.98
C ASP A 99 -12.05 -9.47 5.95
N SER A 100 -11.84 -9.28 7.26
CA SER A 100 -12.47 -10.14 8.26
C SER A 100 -13.99 -10.10 8.14
N LEU A 101 -14.57 -8.91 7.97
CA LEU A 101 -16.01 -8.73 7.78
C LEU A 101 -16.49 -9.40 6.48
N LEU A 102 -15.82 -9.12 5.35
CA LEU A 102 -16.25 -9.58 4.02
C LEU A 102 -16.04 -11.08 3.81
N ALA A 103 -14.96 -11.65 4.34
CA ALA A 103 -14.71 -13.09 4.31
C ALA A 103 -15.55 -13.87 5.35
N GLY A 104 -16.27 -13.18 6.24
CA GLY A 104 -17.10 -13.81 7.26
C GLY A 104 -16.29 -14.53 8.35
N VAL A 105 -15.06 -14.08 8.61
CA VAL A 105 -14.17 -14.61 9.64
C VAL A 105 -14.01 -13.60 10.78
N THR A 106 -13.47 -14.04 11.91
CA THR A 106 -13.19 -13.16 13.06
C THR A 106 -11.70 -12.94 13.31
N TYR A 107 -10.84 -13.45 12.41
CA TYR A 107 -9.39 -13.43 12.59
C TYR A 107 -8.82 -12.01 12.56
N GLY A 108 -9.35 -11.12 11.73
CA GLY A 108 -8.86 -9.74 11.59
C GLY A 108 -9.43 -8.76 12.63
N ARG A 109 -10.16 -9.26 13.63
CA ARG A 109 -10.74 -8.41 14.68
C ARG A 109 -9.75 -8.19 15.82
N TYR A 110 -9.54 -6.91 16.14
CA TYR A 110 -8.79 -6.44 17.29
C TYR A 110 -9.45 -5.15 17.81
N ASP A 111 -9.05 -4.69 18.99
CA ASP A 111 -9.60 -3.47 19.57
C ASP A 111 -8.92 -2.24 18.95
N LEU A 112 -9.48 -1.78 17.84
CA LEU A 112 -8.99 -0.62 17.09
C LEU A 112 -9.07 0.66 17.93
N GLU A 113 -10.17 0.88 18.66
CA GLU A 113 -10.33 2.08 19.50
C GLU A 113 -9.26 2.12 20.58
N ARG A 114 -9.03 0.99 21.27
CA ARG A 114 -7.98 0.92 22.28
C ARG A 114 -6.58 1.13 21.70
N LEU A 115 -6.31 0.59 20.51
CA LEU A 115 -5.02 0.79 19.85
C LEU A 115 -4.82 2.28 19.55
N LEU A 116 -5.79 2.91 18.90
CA LEU A 116 -5.75 4.34 18.55
C LEU A 116 -5.60 5.25 19.77
N ASP A 117 -6.26 4.93 20.89
CA ASP A 117 -6.14 5.66 22.16
C ASP A 117 -4.72 5.63 22.76
N THR A 118 -3.88 4.70 22.30
CA THR A 118 -2.52 4.47 22.82
C THR A 118 -1.44 4.73 21.79
N VAL A 119 -1.81 5.13 20.57
CA VAL A 119 -0.86 5.58 19.55
C VAL A 119 -0.26 6.92 19.96
N THR A 120 1.05 7.03 19.84
CA THR A 120 1.83 8.22 20.19
C THR A 120 2.97 8.42 19.20
N ALA A 121 3.80 9.43 19.42
CA ALA A 121 5.01 9.68 18.62
C ALA A 121 6.24 9.70 19.53
N ILE A 122 7.33 9.12 19.04
CA ILE A 122 8.63 9.16 19.71
C ILE A 122 9.69 9.76 18.78
N GLU A 123 10.51 10.66 19.30
CA GLU A 123 11.63 11.22 18.55
C GLU A 123 12.93 10.50 18.91
N ASP A 124 13.68 10.08 17.91
CA ASP A 124 15.02 9.53 18.05
C ASP A 124 16.04 10.24 17.12
N LYS A 125 17.14 9.56 16.80
CA LYS A 125 18.19 10.13 15.93
C LYS A 125 17.80 10.17 14.46
N GLU A 126 16.88 9.31 14.04
CA GLU A 126 16.45 9.11 12.66
C GLU A 126 15.24 9.99 12.33
N GLY A 127 14.33 10.22 13.28
CA GLY A 127 13.22 11.14 13.11
C GLY A 127 12.18 11.09 14.22
N VAL A 128 10.96 11.51 13.90
CA VAL A 128 9.78 11.23 14.72
C VAL A 128 9.11 10.00 14.13
N HIS A 129 8.85 9.00 14.96
CA HIS A 129 8.27 7.71 14.58
C HIS A 129 6.93 7.49 15.27
N LEU A 130 6.08 6.72 14.61
CA LEU A 130 4.85 6.23 15.24
C LEU A 130 5.20 5.21 16.33
N ALA A 131 4.60 5.37 17.50
CA ALA A 131 4.83 4.51 18.65
C ALA A 131 3.51 4.15 19.35
N VAL A 132 3.58 3.21 20.28
CA VAL A 132 2.44 2.81 21.13
C VAL A 132 2.88 2.94 22.58
N GLU A 133 2.07 3.60 23.40
CA GLU A 133 2.31 3.70 24.85
C GLU A 133 2.27 2.32 25.52
N ASP A 134 2.94 2.17 26.66
CA ASP A 134 2.97 0.90 27.42
C ASP A 134 1.56 0.34 27.71
N GLY A 135 0.58 1.23 27.93
CA GLY A 135 -0.82 0.84 28.15
C GLY A 135 -1.51 0.21 26.94
N GLY A 136 -0.95 0.37 25.73
CA GLY A 136 -1.44 -0.17 24.47
C GLY A 136 -0.85 -1.52 24.08
N PHE A 137 0.10 -2.06 24.86
CA PHE A 137 0.84 -3.27 24.52
C PHE A 137 -0.05 -4.44 24.07
N TYR A 138 -1.11 -4.75 24.83
CA TYR A 138 -2.00 -5.86 24.50
C TYR A 138 -2.90 -5.59 23.28
N ALA A 139 -3.24 -4.32 23.01
CA ALA A 139 -3.99 -3.96 21.81
C ALA A 139 -3.12 -4.09 20.56
N LEU A 140 -1.84 -3.67 20.67
CA LEU A 140 -0.83 -3.90 19.64
C LEU A 140 -0.58 -5.40 19.40
N GLU A 141 -0.42 -6.20 20.45
CA GLU A 141 -0.26 -7.65 20.34
C GLU A 141 -1.47 -8.30 19.64
N ALA A 142 -2.70 -7.89 20.02
CA ALA A 142 -3.92 -8.36 19.37
C ALA A 142 -3.98 -8.00 17.88
N PHE A 143 -3.56 -6.78 17.50
CA PHE A 143 -3.44 -6.36 16.11
C PHE A 143 -2.46 -7.25 15.32
N LEU A 144 -1.28 -7.51 15.88
CA LEU A 144 -0.26 -8.36 15.24
C LEU A 144 -0.75 -9.81 15.07
N LEU A 145 -1.44 -10.36 16.08
CA LEU A 145 -2.07 -11.68 16.00
C LEU A 145 -3.19 -11.71 14.97
N ALA A 146 -4.01 -10.67 14.90
CA ALA A 146 -5.08 -10.56 13.92
C ALA A 146 -4.52 -10.60 12.50
N ARG A 147 -3.46 -9.83 12.24
CA ARG A 147 -2.71 -9.88 10.97
C ARG A 147 -2.16 -11.27 10.68
N TYR A 148 -1.47 -11.88 11.65
CA TYR A 148 -0.93 -13.22 11.49
C TYR A 148 -1.99 -14.26 11.09
N TYR A 149 -3.15 -14.25 11.75
CA TYR A 149 -4.23 -15.18 11.44
C TYR A 149 -4.90 -14.88 10.09
N MET A 150 -5.11 -13.61 9.73
CA MET A 150 -5.62 -13.24 8.41
C MET A 150 -4.69 -13.71 7.30
N PHE A 151 -3.37 -13.58 7.48
CA PHE A 151 -2.39 -14.11 6.54
C PHE A 151 -2.51 -15.62 6.37
N LEU A 152 -2.57 -16.38 7.45
CA LEU A 152 -2.62 -17.84 7.34
C LEU A 152 -3.95 -18.38 6.85
N GLN A 153 -5.06 -17.82 7.33
CA GLN A 153 -6.39 -18.40 7.11
C GLN A 153 -7.07 -17.89 5.84
N VAL A 154 -6.70 -16.69 5.37
CA VAL A 154 -7.33 -16.04 4.22
C VAL A 154 -6.30 -15.83 3.10
N TYR A 155 -5.27 -15.01 3.34
CA TYR A 155 -4.39 -14.57 2.26
C TYR A 155 -3.49 -15.68 1.71
N LEU A 156 -3.06 -16.62 2.55
CA LEU A 156 -2.21 -17.75 2.18
C LEU A 156 -2.95 -19.09 2.18
N HIS A 157 -4.29 -19.07 2.17
CA HIS A 157 -5.08 -20.29 2.05
C HIS A 157 -4.71 -21.04 0.76
N GLU A 158 -4.50 -22.35 0.85
CA GLU A 158 -3.93 -23.17 -0.23
C GLU A 158 -4.73 -23.08 -1.53
N ASP A 159 -6.07 -23.18 -1.44
CA ASP A 159 -6.95 -23.05 -2.61
C ASP A 159 -6.87 -21.66 -3.25
N ARG A 160 -6.85 -20.59 -2.44
CA ARG A 160 -6.71 -19.22 -2.93
C ARG A 160 -5.38 -19.05 -3.65
N ARG A 161 -4.29 -19.56 -3.08
CA ARG A 161 -2.94 -19.52 -3.69
C ARG A 161 -2.87 -20.31 -4.99
N PHE A 162 -3.57 -21.44 -5.08
CA PHE A 162 -3.70 -22.19 -6.33
C PHE A 162 -4.37 -21.33 -7.41
N TYR A 163 -5.47 -20.64 -7.07
CA TYR A 163 -6.16 -19.74 -7.99
C TYR A 163 -5.31 -18.54 -8.39
N ASP A 164 -4.55 -17.92 -7.48
CA ASP A 164 -3.62 -16.83 -7.81
C ASP A 164 -2.61 -17.27 -8.88
N VAL A 165 -2.01 -18.46 -8.72
CA VAL A 165 -1.03 -18.99 -9.68
C VAL A 165 -1.69 -19.30 -11.03
N ALA A 166 -2.88 -19.88 -11.02
CA ALA A 166 -3.61 -20.17 -12.25
C ALA A 166 -3.98 -18.87 -12.99
N LEU A 167 -4.46 -17.87 -12.25
CA LEU A 167 -4.83 -16.55 -12.76
C LEU A 167 -3.62 -15.80 -13.32
N SER A 168 -2.50 -15.76 -12.60
CA SER A 168 -1.25 -15.15 -13.06
C SER A 168 -0.78 -15.74 -14.40
N ARG A 169 -0.91 -17.06 -14.59
CA ARG A 169 -0.61 -17.70 -15.89
C ARG A 169 -1.55 -17.25 -17.00
N VAL A 170 -2.84 -17.14 -16.72
CA VAL A 170 -3.83 -16.67 -17.71
C VAL A 170 -3.55 -15.20 -18.07
N LEU A 171 -3.36 -14.34 -17.07
CA LEU A 171 -3.03 -12.93 -17.27
C LEU A 171 -1.74 -12.76 -18.08
N LYS A 172 -0.72 -13.57 -17.81
CA LYS A 172 0.52 -13.57 -18.59
C LYS A 172 0.31 -13.88 -20.07
N GLU A 173 -0.55 -14.84 -20.40
CA GLU A 173 -0.89 -15.16 -21.79
C GLU A 173 -1.75 -14.07 -22.44
N LEU A 174 -2.65 -13.42 -21.69
CA LEU A 174 -3.42 -12.27 -22.19
C LEU A 174 -2.50 -11.08 -22.50
N LEU A 175 -1.52 -10.82 -21.64
CA LEU A 175 -0.52 -9.77 -21.80
C LEU A 175 0.60 -10.13 -22.79
N ARG A 176 0.54 -11.30 -23.44
CA ARG A 176 1.61 -11.80 -24.31
C ARG A 176 1.94 -10.85 -25.47
N ILE A 177 0.94 -10.15 -26.01
CA ILE A 177 1.13 -9.15 -27.07
C ILE A 177 1.97 -7.97 -26.56
N GLU A 178 1.93 -7.69 -25.27
CA GLU A 178 2.71 -6.64 -24.58
C GLU A 178 3.98 -7.18 -23.91
N GLY A 179 4.40 -8.41 -24.24
CA GLY A 179 5.61 -9.02 -23.66
C GLY A 179 5.37 -9.88 -22.42
N GLY A 180 4.11 -10.08 -22.02
CA GLY A 180 3.72 -10.93 -20.90
C GLY A 180 3.85 -10.25 -19.53
N THR A 181 3.94 -8.92 -19.51
CA THR A 181 3.97 -8.07 -18.32
C THR A 181 3.00 -6.91 -18.47
N TYR A 182 2.66 -6.25 -17.37
CA TYR A 182 1.92 -4.98 -17.43
C TYR A 182 2.72 -3.88 -18.15
N PRO A 183 2.04 -2.85 -18.69
CA PRO A 183 2.70 -1.66 -19.24
C PRO A 183 3.63 -1.04 -18.21
N GLN A 184 4.74 -0.43 -18.64
CA GLN A 184 5.60 0.32 -17.72
C GLN A 184 4.81 1.43 -17.02
N PRO A 185 5.17 1.83 -15.79
CA PRO A 185 4.50 2.94 -15.08
C PRO A 185 4.36 4.22 -15.92
N THR A 186 5.34 4.51 -16.77
CA THR A 186 5.30 5.66 -17.69
C THR A 186 4.18 5.60 -18.73
N ASP A 187 3.70 4.40 -19.07
CA ASP A 187 2.55 4.15 -19.94
C ASP A 187 1.25 4.00 -19.12
N TRP A 188 1.12 4.75 -18.03
CA TRP A 188 0.00 4.64 -17.07
C TRP A 188 -1.39 4.71 -17.72
N GLN A 189 -1.56 5.43 -18.83
CA GLN A 189 -2.83 5.50 -19.57
C GLN A 189 -3.28 4.15 -20.15
N LYS A 190 -2.34 3.26 -20.46
CA LYS A 190 -2.66 1.88 -20.86
C LYS A 190 -2.95 1.03 -19.63
N PHE A 191 -2.16 1.21 -18.57
CA PHE A 191 -2.35 0.51 -17.30
C PHE A 191 -3.75 0.76 -16.72
N LEU A 192 -4.24 2.00 -16.72
CA LEU A 192 -5.59 2.36 -16.24
C LEU A 192 -6.75 1.76 -17.07
N ARG A 193 -6.49 1.14 -18.22
CA ARG A 193 -7.50 0.42 -19.00
C ARG A 193 -7.57 -1.06 -18.65
N LEU A 194 -6.73 -1.52 -17.74
CA LEU A 194 -6.67 -2.90 -17.29
C LEU A 194 -7.36 -2.97 -15.93
N ASP A 195 -8.54 -3.56 -15.90
CA ASP A 195 -9.34 -3.88 -14.72
C ASP A 195 -9.82 -5.36 -14.78
N ASP A 196 -10.46 -5.83 -13.70
CA ASP A 196 -11.05 -7.18 -13.58
C ASP A 196 -12.39 -7.30 -14.35
#